data_AF-A0A9E1WCX4-F1
#
_entry.id   AF-A0A9E1WCX4-F1
#
_cell.length_a   1.000
_cell.length_b   1.000
_cell.length_c   1.000
_cell.angle_alpha   90.00
_cell.angle_beta   90.00
_cell.angle_gamma   90.00
#
_symmetry.space_group_name_H-M   'P 1'
#
loop_
_entity.id
_entity.type
_entity.pdbx_description
1 polymer ?
#
loop_
_entity_poly.entity_id
_entity_poly.type
_entity_poly.pdbx_seq_one_letter_code
_entity_poly.pdbx_strand_id
1 'polypeptide(L)' 'EYMQLWDPQWEPGKAPHEIARRPIGAIAIANSDAGASAYTHVAIDEAHRAISDLVDAT' A
#
# COMPACT_ATOMS: atom_id res chain seq x y z
N GLU A 1 10.82 -0.93 3.69
CA GLU A 1 11.11 0.50 3.46
C GLU A 1 11.98 0.60 2.25
N TYR A 2 11.72 1.58 1.39
CA TYR A 2 12.66 1.87 0.32
C TYR A 2 13.86 2.58 0.94
N MET A 3 15.01 1.93 0.86
CA MET A 3 16.28 2.39 1.40
C MET A 3 17.05 3.02 0.25
N GLN A 4 17.00 4.34 0.23
CA GLN A 4 17.25 5.27 -0.89
C GLN A 4 18.53 5.10 -1.73
N LEU A 5 19.48 4.23 -1.37
CA LEU A 5 20.77 4.16 -2.09
C LEU A 5 20.61 3.78 -3.56
N TRP A 6 19.64 2.91 -3.89
CA TRP A 6 19.40 2.43 -5.26
C TRP A 6 17.94 2.51 -5.69
N ASP A 7 17.06 2.92 -4.79
CA ASP A 7 15.63 3.02 -5.09
C ASP A 7 15.39 4.28 -5.92
N PRO A 8 14.71 4.17 -7.08
CA PRO A 8 14.32 5.35 -7.82
C PRO A 8 13.28 6.16 -7.04
N GLN A 9 13.24 7.47 -7.26
CA GLN A 9 12.13 8.29 -6.79
C GLN A 9 10.89 7.95 -7.65
N TRP A 10 9.88 7.32 -7.05
CA TRP A 10 8.60 7.10 -7.74
C TRP A 10 7.70 8.32 -7.58
N GLU A 11 6.97 8.65 -8.65
CA GLU A 11 5.84 9.57 -8.55
C GLU A 11 4.76 8.98 -7.62
N PRO A 12 3.93 9.82 -6.95
CA PRO A 12 2.84 9.34 -6.12
C PRO A 12 1.94 8.34 -6.86
N GLY A 13 1.67 7.19 -6.23
CA GLY A 13 0.88 6.10 -6.81
C GLY A 13 1.63 5.23 -7.83
N LYS A 14 2.93 5.45 -8.05
CA LYS A 14 3.75 4.69 -9.02
C LYS A 14 4.79 3.79 -8.36
N ALA A 15 4.93 3.83 -7.03
CA ALA A 15 5.81 2.90 -6.36
C ALA A 15 5.28 1.45 -6.46
N PRO A 16 6.15 0.42 -6.46
CA PRO A 16 5.74 -0.96 -6.65
C PRO A 16 4.65 -1.43 -5.68
N HIS A 17 4.79 -1.10 -4.38
CA HIS A 17 3.79 -1.40 -3.37
C HIS A 17 2.44 -0.71 -3.63
N GLU A 18 2.45 0.54 -4.12
CA GLU A 18 1.22 1.27 -4.45
C GLU A 18 0.50 0.68 -5.65
N ILE A 19 1.24 0.24 -6.68
CA ILE A 19 0.65 -0.42 -7.86
C ILE A 19 0.08 -1.78 -7.47
N ALA A 20 0.81 -2.55 -6.68
CA ALA A 20 0.47 -3.91 -6.29
C ALA A 20 -0.70 -3.98 -5.31
N ARG A 21 -0.84 -3.00 -4.40
CA ARG A 21 -1.91 -2.99 -3.39
C ARG A 21 -3.28 -2.52 -3.89
N ARG A 22 -3.39 -2.07 -5.15
CA ARG A 22 -4.65 -1.58 -5.71
C ARG A 22 -5.76 -2.64 -5.62
N PRO A 23 -7.01 -2.25 -5.31
CA PRO A 23 -8.12 -3.20 -5.24
C PRO A 23 -8.36 -3.95 -6.56
N ILE A 24 -8.87 -5.16 -6.44
CA ILE A 24 -9.32 -5.99 -7.56
C ILE A 24 -10.79 -6.34 -7.32
N GLY A 25 -11.70 -5.58 -7.93
CA GLY A 25 -13.12 -5.68 -7.64
C GLY A 25 -13.40 -5.41 -6.15
N ALA A 26 -14.10 -6.31 -5.48
CA ALA A 26 -14.41 -6.22 -4.05
C ALA A 26 -13.29 -6.74 -3.12
N ILE A 27 -12.06 -6.90 -3.64
CA ILE A 27 -10.91 -7.39 -2.87
C ILE A 27 -9.91 -6.24 -2.69
N ALA A 28 -9.64 -5.87 -1.43
CA ALA A 28 -8.58 -4.93 -1.07
C ALA A 28 -7.39 -5.67 -0.42
N ILE A 29 -6.18 -5.13 -0.58
CA ILE A 29 -4.93 -5.72 -0.08
C ILE A 29 -4.39 -4.87 1.07
N ALA A 30 -4.14 -5.49 2.22
CA ALA A 30 -3.58 -4.85 3.41
C ALA A 30 -2.57 -5.76 4.12
N ASN A 31 -1.37 -5.21 4.37
CA ASN A 31 -0.29 -5.73 5.21
C ASN A 31 0.80 -4.64 5.31
N SER A 32 1.93 -4.91 5.95
CA SER A 32 3.02 -3.93 6.06
C SER A 32 3.77 -3.69 4.73
N ASP A 33 3.86 -4.69 3.84
CA ASP A 33 4.44 -4.54 2.50
C ASP A 33 3.62 -3.59 1.61
N ALA A 34 2.30 -3.51 1.83
CA ALA A 34 1.41 -2.56 1.16
C ALA A 34 1.71 -1.10 1.52
N GLY A 35 2.41 -0.84 2.64
CA GLY A 35 2.95 0.46 3.02
C GLY A 35 4.48 0.52 2.90
N ALA A 36 5.08 -0.47 2.22
CA ALA A 36 6.51 -0.64 2.08
C ALA A 36 7.29 -0.49 3.39
N SER A 37 6.83 -1.09 4.50
CA SER A 37 7.57 -1.10 5.77
C SER A 37 7.54 -2.47 6.43
N ALA A 38 8.50 -2.73 7.32
CA ALA A 38 8.56 -3.97 8.10
C ALA A 38 7.84 -3.86 9.45
N TYR A 39 7.32 -2.67 9.80
CA TYR A 39 6.73 -2.44 11.11
C TYR A 39 5.24 -2.77 11.17
N THR A 40 4.80 -3.30 12.31
CA THR A 40 3.40 -3.68 12.56
C THR A 40 2.42 -2.51 12.47
N HIS A 41 2.82 -1.31 12.90
CA HIS A 41 1.94 -0.14 12.85
C HIS A 41 1.58 0.22 11.40
N VAL A 42 2.49 0.02 10.44
CA VAL A 42 2.20 0.22 9.02
C VAL A 42 1.16 -0.78 8.51
N ALA A 43 1.18 -2.02 8.99
CA ALA A 43 0.11 -2.97 8.65
C ALA A 43 -1.27 -2.50 9.17
N ILE A 44 -1.31 -1.81 10.32
CA ILE A 44 -2.53 -1.23 10.89
C ILE A 44 -3.00 -0.04 10.04
N ASP A 45 -2.08 0.86 9.66
CA ASP A 45 -2.38 2.01 8.80
C ASP A 45 -2.90 1.56 7.42
N GLU A 46 -2.29 0.53 6.84
CA GLU A 46 -2.71 -0.07 5.57
C GLU A 46 -4.05 -0.80 5.67
N ALA A 47 -4.36 -1.42 6.82
CA ALA A 47 -5.69 -1.98 7.07
C ALA A 47 -6.75 -0.88 7.11
N HIS A 48 -6.48 0.24 7.79
CA HIS A 48 -7.38 1.40 7.82
C HIS A 48 -7.62 1.98 6.42
N ARG A 49 -6.55 2.11 5.61
CA ARG A 49 -6.64 2.53 4.21
C ARG A 49 -7.50 1.57 3.38
N ALA A 50 -7.24 0.26 3.47
CA ALA A 50 -7.95 -0.75 2.68
C ALA A 50 -9.45 -0.81 2.99
N ILE A 51 -9.89 -0.43 4.19
CA ILE A 51 -11.31 -0.26 4.50
C ILE A 51 -11.92 0.87 3.65
N SER A 52 -11.20 1.98 3.49
CA SER A 52 -11.64 3.11 2.66
C SER A 52 -11.71 2.72 1.18
N ASP A 53 -10.70 2.00 0.68
CA ASP A 53 -10.69 1.46 -0.69
C ASP A 53 -11.94 0.62 -1.02
N LEU A 54 -12.44 -0.18 -0.05
CA LEU A 54 -13.64 -1.00 -0.24
C LEU A 54 -14.93 -0.17 -0.28
N VAL A 55 -14.98 0.94 0.46
CA VAL A 55 -16.13 1.86 0.46
C VAL A 55 -16.19 2.66 -0.86
N ASP A 56 -15.05 3.08 -1.38
CA ASP A 56 -14.99 3.84 -2.64
C ASP A 56 -15.22 2.96 -3.89
N ALA A 57 -15.09 1.63 -3.76
CA ALA A 57 -15.31 0.67 -4.84
C ALA A 57 -16.80 0.27 -5.02
N THR A 58 -17.68 0.67 -4.10
CA THR A 58 -19.14 0.43 -4.15
C THR A 58 -19.91 1.65 -4.64
#